data_AF-A0A3N1D3I5-F1
#
_entry.id   AF-A0A3N1D3I5-F1
#
_cell.length_a   1.000
_cell.length_b   1.000
_cell.length_c   1.000
_cell.angle_alpha   90.00
_cell.angle_beta   90.00
_cell.angle_gamma   90.00
#
_symmetry.space_group_name_H-M   'P 1'
#
loop_
_entity.id
_entity.type
_entity.pdbx_description
1 polymer ?
#
loop_
_entity_poly.entity_id
_entity_poly.type
_entity_poly.pdbx_seq_one_letter_code
_entity_poly.pdbx_strand_id
1 'polypeptide(L)'
;MTGSRTLLWCRLALVPPIAALAVLGAIGSFATVRAAAVPYFGADLAWIVPVGLDLGILVLICWDLLLELDDTPWPVLRWIAWSYIGGTVLVNTSAAHGDPAATAAHAAMPVLFITVTEGVRFQVRRRAGLASSSGRERIPRARWLLAPVSTTLLWRRMVLWQVASYTRALELEQERLMLISQLQQKHGRFSWRWRASVAERLMLKTPPAEDTPEEDEELVLAACLILASHEADGRRISNTGLARKLRDDGHSVANERLAGVVRAARARMNGALP
;
A
#
# COMPACT_ATOMS: atom_id res chain seq x y z
N MET A 1 23.07 18.03 2.24
CA MET A 1 22.09 18.83 1.44
C MET A 1 22.23 18.65 -0.08
N THR A 2 23.19 17.88 -0.60
CA THR A 2 23.45 17.69 -2.04
C THR A 2 22.49 16.68 -2.71
N GLY A 3 22.09 15.61 -2.03
CA GLY A 3 21.26 14.55 -2.61
C GLY A 3 19.85 14.97 -3.03
N SER A 4 19.19 15.91 -2.32
CA SER A 4 17.82 16.33 -2.67
C SER A 4 17.77 17.18 -3.94
N ARG A 5 18.80 18.02 -4.16
CA ARG A 5 18.93 18.85 -5.36
C ARG A 5 19.25 18.00 -6.58
N THR A 6 20.16 17.04 -6.48
CA THR A 6 20.48 16.12 -7.59
C THR A 6 19.27 15.29 -7.99
N LEU A 7 18.49 14.75 -7.03
CA LEU A 7 17.24 14.06 -7.31
C LEU A 7 16.19 14.95 -7.97
N LEU A 8 16.13 16.23 -7.62
CA LEU A 8 15.21 17.20 -8.21
C LEU A 8 15.62 17.55 -9.65
N TRP A 9 16.91 17.73 -9.90
CA TRP A 9 17.45 17.92 -11.25
C TRP A 9 17.28 16.69 -12.14
N CYS A 10 17.51 15.48 -11.63
CA CYS A 10 17.24 14.26 -12.38
C CYS A 10 15.75 14.12 -12.75
N ARG A 11 14.83 14.50 -11.85
CA ARG A 11 13.39 14.51 -12.15
C ARG A 11 13.05 15.55 -13.22
N LEU A 12 13.57 16.77 -13.09
CA LEU A 12 13.34 17.84 -14.08
C LEU A 12 13.93 17.52 -15.45
N ALA A 13 15.06 16.82 -15.52
CA ALA A 13 15.68 16.41 -16.78
C ALA A 13 14.96 15.22 -17.43
N LEU A 14 14.38 14.31 -16.63
CA LEU A 14 13.76 13.07 -17.13
C LEU A 14 12.29 13.24 -17.52
N VAL A 15 11.54 14.13 -16.86
CA VAL A 15 10.11 14.34 -17.15
C VAL A 15 9.84 14.83 -18.59
N PRO A 16 10.56 15.82 -19.13
CA PRO A 16 10.33 16.30 -20.50
C PRO A 16 10.49 15.25 -21.60
N PRO A 17 11.58 14.44 -21.65
CA PRO A 17 11.70 13.40 -22.67
C PRO A 17 10.69 12.26 -22.49
N ILE A 18 10.32 11.91 -21.26
CA ILE A 18 9.22 10.95 -21.02
C ILE A 18 7.90 11.51 -21.58
N ALA A 19 7.59 12.78 -21.31
CA ALA A 19 6.39 13.42 -21.82
C ALA A 19 6.40 13.49 -23.35
N ALA A 20 7.54 13.83 -23.97
CA ALA A 20 7.68 13.87 -25.42
C ALA A 20 7.48 12.49 -26.07
N LEU A 21 8.08 11.43 -25.50
CA LEU A 21 7.88 10.06 -25.97
C LEU A 21 6.43 9.61 -25.80
N ALA A 22 5.77 9.97 -24.69
CA ALA A 22 4.37 9.68 -24.46
C ALA A 22 3.47 10.37 -25.50
N VAL A 23 3.73 11.64 -25.84
CA VAL A 23 2.96 12.38 -26.85
C VAL A 23 3.16 11.78 -28.25
N LEU A 24 4.39 11.46 -28.64
CA LEU A 24 4.68 10.81 -29.92
C LEU A 24 3.99 9.45 -30.02
N GLY A 25 3.99 8.68 -28.93
CA GLY A 25 3.28 7.40 -28.87
C GLY A 25 1.77 7.52 -28.90
N ALA A 26 1.23 8.54 -28.22
CA ALA A 26 -0.20 8.85 -28.28
C ALA A 26 -0.63 9.16 -29.72
N ILE A 27 0.12 10.00 -30.46
CA ILE A 27 -0.22 10.34 -31.86
C ILE A 27 -0.24 9.08 -32.75
N GLY A 28 0.78 8.22 -32.66
CA GLY A 28 0.86 7.00 -33.47
C GLY A 28 -0.24 5.99 -33.14
N SER A 29 -0.53 5.80 -31.84
CA SER A 29 -1.61 4.90 -31.41
C SER A 29 -2.98 5.46 -31.78
N PHE A 30 -3.18 6.77 -31.65
CA PHE A 30 -4.42 7.47 -31.99
C PHE A 30 -4.79 7.27 -33.45
N ALA A 31 -3.84 7.44 -34.37
CA ALA A 31 -4.09 7.24 -35.79
C ALA A 31 -4.51 5.79 -36.10
N THR A 32 -3.85 4.82 -35.45
CA THR A 32 -4.11 3.38 -35.63
C THR A 32 -5.49 2.99 -35.11
N VAL A 33 -5.82 3.39 -33.88
CA VAL A 33 -7.12 3.10 -33.25
C VAL A 33 -8.25 3.82 -33.97
N ARG A 34 -8.05 5.08 -34.39
CA ARG A 34 -9.02 5.81 -35.22
C ARG A 34 -9.28 5.06 -36.52
N ALA A 35 -8.23 4.64 -37.24
CA ALA A 35 -8.39 3.91 -38.50
C ALA A 35 -9.19 2.61 -38.32
N ALA A 36 -8.93 1.88 -37.24
CA ALA A 36 -9.69 0.68 -36.88
C ALA A 36 -11.18 0.97 -36.55
N ALA A 37 -11.50 2.18 -36.07
CA ALA A 37 -12.85 2.60 -35.73
C ALA A 37 -13.66 3.14 -36.92
N VAL A 38 -13.02 3.58 -38.01
CA VAL A 38 -13.70 4.15 -39.20
C VAL A 38 -14.81 3.25 -39.76
N PRO A 39 -14.64 1.92 -39.91
CA PRO A 39 -15.68 1.05 -40.44
C PRO A 39 -16.95 0.98 -39.57
N TYR A 40 -16.83 1.25 -38.28
CA TYR A 40 -17.93 1.10 -37.31
C TYR A 40 -18.63 2.42 -36.99
N PHE A 41 -17.88 3.53 -36.93
CA PHE A 41 -18.37 4.84 -36.50
C PHE A 41 -18.37 5.89 -37.62
N GLY A 42 -17.82 5.59 -38.79
CA GLY A 42 -17.59 6.56 -39.86
C GLY A 42 -16.40 7.49 -39.58
N ALA A 43 -15.89 8.13 -40.63
CA ALA A 43 -14.67 8.95 -40.56
C ALA A 43 -14.79 10.15 -39.59
N ASP A 44 -16.00 10.70 -39.45
CA ASP A 44 -16.28 11.90 -38.66
C ASP A 44 -16.35 11.63 -37.15
N LEU A 45 -16.71 10.41 -36.74
CA LEU A 45 -16.86 10.04 -35.32
C LEU A 45 -15.77 9.08 -34.83
N ALA A 46 -14.98 8.48 -35.72
CA ALA A 46 -13.93 7.51 -35.34
C ALA A 46 -12.87 8.06 -34.38
N TRP A 47 -12.70 9.39 -34.29
CA TRP A 47 -11.79 10.02 -33.33
C TRP A 47 -12.27 9.91 -31.88
N ILE A 48 -13.57 9.71 -31.64
CA ILE A 48 -14.15 9.56 -30.29
C ILE A 48 -13.63 8.29 -29.63
N VAL A 49 -13.37 7.22 -30.39
CA VAL A 49 -12.95 5.93 -29.86
C VAL A 49 -11.60 6.01 -29.13
N PRO A 50 -10.49 6.48 -29.74
CA PRO A 50 -9.23 6.62 -29.02
C PRO A 50 -9.30 7.64 -27.88
N VAL A 51 -10.00 8.77 -28.06
CA VAL A 51 -10.19 9.76 -26.98
C VAL A 51 -10.94 9.15 -25.79
N GLY A 52 -12.03 8.42 -26.04
CA GLY A 52 -12.84 7.79 -25.02
C GLY A 52 -12.08 6.69 -24.27
N LEU A 53 -11.23 5.93 -24.96
CA LEU A 53 -10.34 4.94 -24.35
C LEU A 53 -9.35 5.59 -23.39
N ASP A 54 -8.62 6.61 -23.82
CA ASP A 54 -7.61 7.28 -23.01
C ASP A 54 -8.23 8.03 -21.83
N LEU A 55 -9.33 8.76 -22.08
CA LEU A 55 -10.07 9.46 -21.03
C LEU A 55 -10.68 8.48 -20.03
N GLY A 56 -11.22 7.35 -20.51
CA GLY A 56 -11.76 6.29 -19.68
C GLY A 56 -10.70 5.71 -18.75
N ILE A 57 -9.52 5.37 -19.28
CA ILE A 57 -8.39 4.88 -18.46
C ILE A 57 -7.98 5.93 -17.41
N LEU A 58 -7.84 7.20 -17.81
CA LEU A 58 -7.47 8.28 -16.90
C LEU A 58 -8.49 8.45 -15.76
N VAL A 59 -9.78 8.48 -16.09
CA VAL A 59 -10.87 8.59 -15.10
C VAL A 59 -10.90 7.39 -14.17
N LEU A 60 -10.79 6.16 -14.68
CA LEU A 60 -10.77 4.94 -13.87
C LEU A 60 -9.59 4.90 -12.91
N ILE A 61 -8.40 5.32 -13.36
CA ILE A 61 -7.20 5.40 -12.50
C ILE A 61 -7.37 6.49 -11.44
N CYS A 62 -7.85 7.68 -11.81
CA CYS A 62 -8.13 8.76 -10.87
C CYS A 62 -9.16 8.33 -9.82
N TRP A 63 -10.23 7.63 -10.23
CA TRP A 63 -11.25 7.13 -9.32
C TRP A 63 -10.72 6.01 -8.41
N ASP A 64 -9.98 5.03 -8.93
CA ASP A 64 -9.33 4.00 -8.10
C ASP A 64 -8.40 4.64 -7.05
N LEU A 65 -7.68 5.70 -7.42
CA LEU A 65 -6.85 6.45 -6.49
C LEU A 65 -7.68 7.19 -5.42
N LEU A 66 -8.78 7.84 -5.81
CA LEU A 66 -9.69 8.52 -4.88
C LEU A 66 -10.29 7.53 -3.86
N LEU A 67 -10.77 6.38 -4.31
CA LEU A 67 -11.31 5.35 -3.43
C LEU A 67 -10.26 4.78 -2.48
N GLU A 68 -9.01 4.68 -2.94
CA GLU A 68 -7.92 4.24 -2.08
C GLU A 68 -7.48 5.33 -1.09
N LEU A 69 -7.64 6.61 -1.44
CA LEU A 69 -7.50 7.72 -0.48
C LEU A 69 -8.58 7.68 0.61
N ASP A 70 -9.77 7.19 0.28
CA ASP A 70 -10.89 7.02 1.21
C ASP A 70 -10.89 5.64 1.93
N ASP A 71 -9.77 4.93 1.95
CA ASP A 71 -9.60 3.60 2.57
C ASP A 71 -10.63 2.53 2.11
N THR A 72 -11.28 2.75 0.97
CA THR A 72 -12.33 1.87 0.42
C THR A 72 -11.92 1.37 -0.97
N PRO A 73 -10.84 0.58 -1.09
CA PRO A 73 -10.35 0.14 -2.39
C PRO A 73 -11.40 -0.74 -3.07
N TRP A 74 -11.76 -0.39 -4.31
CA TRP A 74 -12.69 -1.18 -5.13
C TRP A 74 -11.95 -1.82 -6.31
N PRO A 75 -11.50 -3.09 -6.20
CA PRO A 75 -10.66 -3.73 -7.21
C PRO A 75 -11.31 -3.87 -8.59
N VAL A 76 -12.64 -3.72 -8.69
CA VAL A 76 -13.37 -3.81 -9.96
C VAL A 76 -12.92 -2.73 -10.94
N LEU A 77 -12.71 -1.48 -10.48
CA LEU A 77 -12.17 -0.41 -11.34
C LEU A 77 -10.82 -0.79 -11.95
N ARG A 78 -10.00 -1.53 -11.20
CA ARG A 78 -8.70 -2.00 -11.67
C ARG A 78 -8.85 -3.03 -12.78
N TRP A 79 -9.74 -4.00 -12.61
CA TRP A 79 -9.99 -4.98 -13.65
C TRP A 79 -10.55 -4.33 -14.92
N ILE A 80 -11.46 -3.36 -14.78
CA ILE A 80 -12.00 -2.60 -15.92
C ILE A 80 -10.89 -1.81 -16.62
N ALA A 81 -10.04 -1.07 -15.88
CA ALA A 81 -8.91 -0.34 -16.47
C ALA A 81 -7.94 -1.28 -17.22
N TRP A 82 -7.65 -2.46 -16.65
CA TRP A 82 -6.84 -3.48 -17.31
C TRP A 82 -7.50 -4.04 -18.57
N SER A 83 -8.83 -4.18 -18.60
CA SER A 83 -9.57 -4.55 -19.81
C SER A 83 -9.46 -3.49 -20.90
N TYR A 84 -9.58 -2.20 -20.56
CA TYR A 84 -9.40 -1.10 -21.51
C TYR A 84 -7.99 -1.09 -22.11
N ILE A 85 -6.97 -1.23 -21.26
CA ILE A 85 -5.57 -1.34 -21.68
C ILE A 85 -5.36 -2.53 -22.61
N GLY A 86 -5.89 -3.72 -22.25
CA GLY A 86 -5.82 -4.91 -23.08
C GLY A 86 -6.49 -4.72 -24.44
N GLY A 87 -7.64 -4.03 -24.46
CA GLY A 87 -8.32 -3.64 -25.69
C GLY A 87 -7.46 -2.73 -26.58
N THR A 88 -6.82 -1.69 -26.01
CA THR A 88 -5.91 -0.80 -26.74
C THR A 88 -4.75 -1.57 -27.37
N VAL A 89 -4.11 -2.46 -26.60
CA VAL A 89 -3.02 -3.31 -27.10
C VAL A 89 -3.51 -4.18 -28.26
N LEU A 90 -4.66 -4.85 -28.09
CA LEU A 90 -5.23 -5.72 -29.12
C LEU A 90 -5.48 -4.96 -30.43
N VAL A 91 -6.14 -3.80 -30.36
CA VAL A 91 -6.41 -2.98 -31.55
C VAL A 91 -5.12 -2.56 -32.25
N ASN A 92 -4.13 -2.06 -31.50
CA ASN A 92 -2.86 -1.64 -32.08
C ASN A 92 -2.13 -2.82 -32.74
N THR A 93 -2.05 -3.97 -32.07
CA THR A 93 -1.39 -5.17 -32.63
C THR A 93 -2.13 -5.77 -33.82
N SER A 94 -3.47 -5.67 -33.87
CA SER A 94 -4.26 -6.19 -34.99
C SER A 94 -3.95 -5.48 -36.32
N ALA A 95 -3.52 -4.20 -36.26
CA ALA A 95 -3.10 -3.44 -37.43
C ALA A 95 -1.81 -3.99 -38.07
N ALA A 96 -1.04 -4.82 -37.36
CA ALA A 96 0.17 -5.44 -37.87
C ALA A 96 -0.08 -6.66 -38.79
N HIS A 97 -1.33 -7.13 -38.93
CA HIS A 97 -1.72 -8.23 -39.83
C HIS A 97 -0.84 -9.51 -39.72
N GLY A 98 -0.31 -9.79 -38.52
CA GLY A 98 0.46 -11.01 -38.25
C GLY A 98 1.98 -10.92 -38.49
N ASP A 99 2.51 -9.78 -38.92
CA ASP A 99 3.96 -9.55 -38.98
C ASP A 99 4.52 -9.34 -37.55
N PRO A 100 5.47 -10.17 -37.07
CA PRO A 100 6.08 -10.01 -35.75
C PRO A 100 6.77 -8.65 -35.54
N ALA A 101 7.40 -8.09 -36.58
CA ALA A 101 8.12 -6.82 -36.47
C ALA A 101 7.15 -5.64 -36.36
N ALA A 102 6.13 -5.58 -37.22
CA ALA A 102 5.06 -4.61 -37.12
C ALA A 102 4.28 -4.76 -35.79
N THR A 103 4.03 -5.99 -35.32
CA THR A 103 3.34 -6.23 -34.05
C THR A 103 4.12 -5.64 -32.89
N ALA A 104 5.44 -5.84 -32.85
CA ALA A 104 6.31 -5.24 -31.83
C ALA A 104 6.29 -3.71 -31.89
N ALA A 105 6.34 -3.12 -33.09
CA ALA A 105 6.28 -1.68 -33.28
C ALA A 105 4.95 -1.07 -32.82
N HIS A 106 3.82 -1.70 -33.17
CA HIS A 106 2.49 -1.25 -32.76
C HIS A 106 2.21 -1.51 -31.26
N ALA A 107 2.79 -2.54 -30.66
CA ALA A 107 2.68 -2.81 -29.22
C ALA A 107 3.54 -1.85 -28.37
N ALA A 108 4.63 -1.31 -28.92
CA ALA A 108 5.57 -0.47 -28.18
C ALA A 108 4.89 0.78 -27.58
N MET A 109 3.97 1.42 -28.31
CA MET A 109 3.32 2.65 -27.85
C MET A 109 2.35 2.41 -26.68
N PRO A 110 1.41 1.44 -26.74
CA PRO A 110 0.61 1.04 -25.58
C PRO A 110 1.46 0.62 -24.37
N VAL A 111 2.53 -0.15 -24.58
CA VAL A 111 3.41 -0.58 -23.48
C VAL A 111 4.09 0.60 -22.80
N LEU A 112 4.54 1.59 -23.57
CA LEU A 112 5.13 2.82 -23.02
C LEU A 112 4.09 3.61 -22.21
N PHE A 113 2.87 3.75 -22.72
CA PHE A 113 1.77 4.39 -22.01
C PHE A 113 1.44 3.69 -20.68
N ILE A 114 1.31 2.36 -20.69
CA ILE A 114 1.07 1.56 -19.47
C ILE A 114 2.21 1.76 -18.47
N THR A 115 3.46 1.74 -18.94
CA THR A 115 4.64 1.91 -18.07
C THR A 115 4.66 3.28 -17.41
N VAL A 116 4.36 4.35 -18.16
CA VAL A 116 4.31 5.72 -17.63
C VAL A 116 3.16 5.87 -16.63
N THR A 117 1.97 5.40 -16.97
CA THR A 117 0.78 5.50 -16.10
C THR A 117 0.95 4.71 -14.80
N GLU A 118 1.48 3.48 -14.85
CA GLU A 118 1.82 2.70 -13.66
C GLU A 118 2.94 3.35 -12.84
N GLY A 119 3.93 3.97 -13.49
CA GLY A 119 4.98 4.75 -12.81
C GLY A 119 4.41 5.96 -12.05
N VAL A 120 3.48 6.69 -12.66
CA VAL A 120 2.75 7.80 -12.01
C VAL A 120 1.94 7.26 -10.83
N ARG A 121 1.17 6.20 -11.03
CA ARG A 121 0.37 5.53 -9.99
C ARG A 121 1.23 5.12 -8.79
N PHE A 122 2.36 4.46 -9.03
CA PHE A 122 3.31 4.06 -7.99
C PHE A 122 3.82 5.26 -7.19
N GLN A 123 4.18 6.34 -7.89
CA GLN A 123 4.67 7.57 -7.25
C GLN A 123 3.60 8.29 -6.45
N VAL A 124 2.36 8.36 -6.95
CA VAL A 124 1.24 8.98 -6.25
C VAL A 124 0.89 8.19 -4.99
N ARG A 125 0.77 6.85 -5.08
CA ARG A 125 0.57 5.97 -3.91
C ARG A 125 1.64 6.15 -2.85
N ARG A 126 2.91 6.21 -3.27
CA ARG A 126 4.04 6.40 -2.36
C ARG A 126 4.02 7.77 -1.69
N ARG A 127 3.61 8.83 -2.41
CA ARG A 127 3.50 10.20 -1.85
C ARG A 127 2.29 10.40 -0.95
N ALA A 128 1.18 9.75 -1.26
CA ALA A 128 -0.06 9.82 -0.49
C ALA A 128 0.02 9.06 0.85
N GLY A 129 1.12 8.38 1.16
CA GLY A 129 1.24 7.59 2.39
C GLY A 129 0.41 6.31 2.38
N LEU A 130 -0.28 5.99 1.27
CA LEU A 130 -1.09 4.79 1.04
C LEU A 130 -0.25 3.49 0.98
N ALA A 131 1.05 3.57 1.28
CA ALA A 131 1.91 2.41 1.50
C ALA A 131 1.57 1.68 2.82
N SER A 132 0.97 2.37 3.80
CA SER A 132 0.37 1.72 4.96
C SER A 132 -1.12 1.52 4.70
N SER A 133 -1.47 0.50 3.92
CA SER A 133 -2.84 0.01 3.97
C SER A 133 -3.12 -0.35 5.43
N SER A 134 -4.16 0.22 6.04
CA SER A 134 -4.72 -0.22 7.32
C SER A 134 -5.23 -1.68 7.32
N GLY A 135 -4.85 -2.48 6.31
CA GLY A 135 -5.07 -3.91 6.23
C GLY A 135 -3.92 -4.69 6.89
N ARG A 136 -4.22 -5.93 7.25
CA ARG A 136 -3.24 -6.89 7.79
C ARG A 136 -2.03 -7.01 6.85
N GLU A 137 -0.86 -6.72 7.40
CA GLU A 137 0.42 -6.82 6.73
C GLU A 137 0.61 -8.25 6.20
N ARG A 138 1.06 -8.36 4.94
CA ARG A 138 1.22 -9.65 4.29
C ARG A 138 2.49 -10.32 4.79
N ILE A 139 2.37 -11.61 5.13
CA ILE A 139 3.54 -12.43 5.44
C ILE A 139 4.45 -12.52 4.19
N PRO A 140 5.79 -12.34 4.34
CA PRO A 140 6.73 -12.44 3.23
C PRO A 140 6.60 -13.74 2.44
N ARG A 141 6.57 -13.63 1.10
CA ARG A 141 6.45 -14.78 0.18
C ARG A 141 7.58 -15.81 0.39
N ALA A 142 8.79 -15.37 0.72
CA ALA A 142 9.92 -16.25 0.99
C ALA A 142 9.64 -17.21 2.17
N ARG A 143 8.91 -16.75 3.21
CA ARG A 143 8.58 -17.59 4.37
C ARG A 143 7.57 -18.69 4.03
N TRP A 144 6.64 -18.41 3.11
CA TRP A 144 5.73 -19.43 2.60
C TRP A 144 6.49 -20.57 1.90
N LEU A 145 7.58 -20.26 1.20
CA LEU A 145 8.42 -21.27 0.55
C LEU A 145 9.29 -22.03 1.57
N LEU A 146 9.93 -21.31 2.49
CA LEU A 146 10.90 -21.90 3.43
C LEU A 146 10.25 -22.64 4.60
N ALA A 147 9.06 -22.21 5.06
CA ALA A 147 8.43 -22.73 6.26
C ALA A 147 6.89 -22.69 6.17
N PRO A 148 6.26 -23.43 5.24
CA PRO A 148 4.83 -23.32 4.92
C PRO A 148 3.94 -23.63 6.13
N VAL A 149 4.24 -24.69 6.89
CA VAL A 149 3.43 -25.12 8.05
C VAL A 149 3.49 -24.10 9.19
N SER A 150 4.67 -23.58 9.52
CA SER A 150 4.79 -22.54 10.56
C SER A 150 4.09 -21.26 10.13
N THR A 151 4.11 -20.97 8.83
CA THR A 151 3.52 -19.77 8.23
C THR A 151 2.00 -19.83 8.26
N THR A 152 1.38 -20.97 7.95
CA THR A 152 -0.08 -21.13 8.03
C THR A 152 -0.59 -21.00 9.47
N LEU A 153 0.16 -21.55 10.45
CA LEU A 153 -0.18 -21.41 11.87
C LEU A 153 -0.08 -19.95 12.34
N LEU A 154 0.98 -19.24 11.94
CA LEU A 154 1.17 -17.82 12.23
C LEU A 154 0.04 -16.99 11.60
N TRP A 155 -0.25 -17.21 10.31
CA TRP A 155 -1.33 -16.53 9.60
C TRP A 155 -2.69 -16.74 10.29
N ARG A 156 -3.03 -17.99 10.65
CA ARG A 156 -4.27 -18.29 11.36
C ARG A 156 -4.36 -17.51 12.68
N ARG A 157 -3.26 -17.38 13.43
CA ARG A 157 -3.23 -16.59 14.68
C ARG A 157 -3.38 -15.11 14.42
N MET A 158 -2.70 -14.56 13.40
CA MET A 158 -2.90 -13.17 13.00
C MET A 158 -4.36 -12.87 12.69
N VAL A 159 -5.05 -13.79 12.00
CA VAL A 159 -6.49 -13.69 11.71
C VAL A 159 -7.34 -13.76 12.98
N LEU A 160 -7.13 -14.76 13.83
CA LEU A 160 -7.95 -14.99 15.03
C LEU A 160 -7.75 -13.93 16.11
N TRP A 161 -6.54 -13.42 16.26
CA TRP A 161 -6.18 -12.42 17.28
C TRP A 161 -6.24 -10.99 16.75
N GLN A 162 -6.71 -10.81 15.51
CA GLN A 162 -6.78 -9.52 14.85
C GLN A 162 -5.46 -8.71 14.85
N VAL A 163 -4.31 -9.40 14.87
CA VAL A 163 -2.98 -8.77 14.82
C VAL A 163 -2.66 -8.34 13.39
N ALA A 164 -2.73 -7.04 13.11
CA ALA A 164 -2.51 -6.51 11.75
C ALA A 164 -1.03 -6.49 11.32
N SER A 165 -0.07 -6.36 12.24
CA SER A 165 1.37 -6.30 11.90
C SER A 165 2.01 -7.68 11.87
N TYR A 166 2.82 -7.96 10.85
CA TYR A 166 3.60 -9.18 10.73
C TYR A 166 4.72 -9.24 11.78
N THR A 167 5.41 -8.13 12.02
CA THR A 167 6.44 -8.03 13.07
C THR A 167 5.86 -8.31 14.45
N ARG A 168 4.71 -7.70 14.76
CA ARG A 168 4.02 -7.97 16.03
C ARG A 168 3.60 -9.44 16.16
N ALA A 169 3.12 -10.05 15.08
CA ALA A 169 2.77 -11.47 15.08
C ALA A 169 3.99 -12.37 15.35
N LEU A 170 5.17 -11.98 14.86
CA LEU A 170 6.42 -12.68 15.11
C LEU A 170 6.88 -12.59 16.57
N GLU A 171 6.78 -11.41 17.19
CA GLU A 171 7.07 -11.20 18.61
C GLU A 171 6.17 -12.08 19.49
N LEU A 172 4.86 -12.07 19.22
CA LEU A 172 3.89 -12.91 19.93
C LEU A 172 4.19 -14.40 19.78
N GLU A 173 4.67 -14.83 18.60
CA GLU A 173 5.12 -16.22 18.41
C GLU A 173 6.36 -16.53 19.24
N GLN A 174 7.31 -15.60 19.30
CA GLN A 174 8.54 -15.74 20.07
C GLN A 174 8.26 -15.83 21.56
N GLU A 175 7.46 -14.93 22.11
CA GLU A 175 7.01 -14.93 23.51
C GLU A 175 6.33 -16.25 23.87
N ARG A 176 5.43 -16.74 23.00
CA ARG A 176 4.77 -18.03 23.19
C ARG A 176 5.77 -19.20 23.22
N LEU A 177 6.77 -19.20 22.35
CA LEU A 177 7.81 -20.24 22.35
C LEU A 177 8.66 -20.18 23.63
N MET A 178 8.96 -18.97 24.14
CA MET A 178 9.63 -18.80 25.42
C MET A 178 8.80 -19.36 26.58
N LEU A 179 7.50 -19.05 26.62
CA LEU A 179 6.58 -19.60 27.63
C LEU A 179 6.51 -21.13 27.58
N ILE A 180 6.44 -21.71 26.38
CA ILE A 180 6.48 -23.17 26.22
C ILE A 180 7.81 -23.74 26.75
N SER A 181 8.94 -23.08 26.46
CA SER A 181 10.26 -23.50 26.94
C SER A 181 10.33 -23.46 28.48
N GLN A 182 9.83 -22.41 29.12
CA GLN A 182 9.76 -22.29 30.58
C GLN A 182 8.88 -23.39 31.20
N LEU A 183 7.73 -23.69 30.58
CA LEU A 183 6.86 -24.78 31.03
C LEU A 183 7.53 -26.15 30.87
N GLN A 184 8.27 -26.37 29.78
CA GLN A 184 9.05 -27.58 29.58
C GLN A 184 10.18 -27.72 30.61
N GLN A 185 10.81 -26.61 31.00
CA GLN A 185 11.84 -26.60 32.04
C GLN A 185 11.26 -26.94 33.42
N LYS A 186 10.10 -26.35 33.77
CA LYS A 186 9.44 -26.56 35.08
C LYS A 186 8.81 -27.94 35.21
N HIS A 187 8.12 -28.41 34.16
CA HIS A 187 7.27 -29.60 34.23
C HIS A 187 7.79 -30.79 33.44
N GLY A 188 8.90 -30.64 32.71
CA GLY A 188 9.50 -31.64 31.82
C GLY A 188 9.00 -31.57 30.37
N ARG A 189 9.87 -31.95 29.42
CA ARG A 189 9.67 -31.80 27.97
C ARG A 189 8.36 -32.37 27.42
N PHE A 190 7.87 -33.47 27.98
CA PHE A 190 6.64 -34.14 27.54
C PHE A 190 5.50 -34.02 28.56
N SER A 191 5.84 -33.96 29.85
CA SER A 191 4.87 -33.93 30.95
C SER A 191 4.22 -32.56 31.15
N TRP A 192 4.77 -31.47 30.60
CA TRP A 192 4.23 -30.12 30.78
C TRP A 192 2.76 -29.97 30.35
N ARG A 193 2.30 -30.67 29.30
CA ARG A 193 0.90 -30.55 28.82
C ARG A 193 -0.12 -31.03 29.85
N TRP A 194 0.31 -31.96 30.71
CA TRP A 194 -0.53 -32.64 31.70
C TRP A 194 -0.28 -32.12 33.12
N ARG A 195 0.95 -31.69 33.43
CA ARG A 195 1.35 -31.18 34.75
C ARG A 195 1.20 -29.66 34.91
N ALA A 196 1.20 -28.89 33.82
CA ALA A 196 0.96 -27.45 33.90
C ALA A 196 -0.47 -27.17 34.36
N SER A 197 -0.59 -26.26 35.34
CA SER A 197 -1.86 -25.78 35.86
C SER A 197 -2.73 -25.17 34.75
N VAL A 198 -4.03 -25.06 35.01
CA VAL A 198 -4.96 -24.41 34.07
C VAL A 198 -4.55 -22.96 33.80
N ALA A 199 -4.11 -22.23 34.83
CA ALA A 199 -3.63 -20.86 34.71
C ALA A 199 -2.40 -20.75 33.79
N GLU A 200 -1.39 -21.60 33.99
CA GLU A 200 -0.19 -21.65 33.13
C GLU A 200 -0.52 -21.98 31.67
N ARG A 201 -1.49 -22.87 31.43
CA ARG A 201 -1.94 -23.20 30.06
C ARG A 201 -2.80 -22.11 29.43
N LEU A 202 -3.49 -21.30 30.24
CA LEU A 202 -4.30 -20.18 29.77
C LEU A 202 -3.41 -19.03 29.25
N MET A 203 -2.24 -18.83 29.86
CA MET A 203 -1.24 -17.85 29.40
C MET A 203 -0.77 -18.10 27.96
N LEU A 204 -0.81 -19.34 27.46
CA LEU A 204 -0.47 -19.67 26.06
C LEU A 204 -1.58 -19.38 25.05
N LYS A 205 -2.82 -19.18 25.52
CA LYS A 205 -4.01 -19.01 24.67
C LYS A 205 -4.51 -17.57 24.64
N THR A 206 -4.24 -16.84 25.72
CA THR A 206 -4.61 -15.44 25.85
C THR A 206 -3.53 -14.64 25.13
N PRO A 207 -3.89 -13.70 24.24
CA PRO A 207 -2.91 -12.73 23.77
C PRO A 207 -2.34 -12.03 25.01
N PRO A 208 -1.02 -11.75 25.05
CA PRO A 208 -0.48 -10.93 26.13
C PRO A 208 -1.29 -9.64 26.20
N ALA A 209 -1.51 -9.15 27.42
CA ALA A 209 -2.02 -7.81 27.59
C ALA A 209 -1.17 -6.88 26.71
N GLU A 210 -1.79 -5.92 26.03
CA GLU A 210 -1.01 -4.84 25.45
C GLU A 210 -0.35 -4.13 26.64
N ASP A 211 0.86 -4.54 26.99
CA ASP A 211 1.82 -3.66 27.63
C ASP A 211 1.91 -2.51 26.64
N THR A 212 1.23 -1.39 26.90
CA THR A 212 1.62 -0.13 26.30
C THR A 212 3.05 0.07 26.76
N PRO A 213 4.06 -0.07 25.87
CA PRO A 213 5.43 0.26 26.26
C PRO A 213 5.43 1.63 26.92
N GLU A 214 6.17 1.84 28.02
CA GLU A 214 6.35 3.18 28.62
C GLU A 214 6.72 4.21 27.54
N GLU A 215 7.52 3.80 26.55
CA GLU A 215 7.85 4.60 25.37
C GLU A 215 6.64 4.98 24.52
N ASP A 216 5.65 4.09 24.33
CA ASP A 216 4.44 4.40 23.59
C ASP A 216 3.50 5.30 24.40
N GLU A 217 3.49 5.20 25.73
CA GLU A 217 2.72 6.12 26.58
C GLU A 217 3.31 7.54 26.54
N GLU A 218 4.65 7.67 26.64
CA GLU A 218 5.34 8.95 26.48
C GLU A 218 5.08 9.56 25.10
N LEU A 219 5.11 8.74 24.05
CA LEU A 219 4.91 9.17 22.67
C LEU A 219 3.44 9.54 22.37
N VAL A 220 2.48 8.85 22.98
CA VAL A 220 1.05 9.20 22.97
C VAL A 220 0.80 10.49 23.75
N LEU A 221 1.49 10.69 24.89
CA LEU A 221 1.38 11.92 25.69
C LEU A 221 1.94 13.12 24.91
N ALA A 222 3.11 12.98 24.29
CA ALA A 222 3.70 13.99 23.42
C ALA A 222 2.79 14.32 22.23
N ALA A 223 2.19 13.29 21.61
CA ALA A 223 1.21 13.51 20.55
C ALA A 223 -0.05 14.24 21.04
N CYS A 224 -0.56 13.93 22.24
CA CYS A 224 -1.68 14.66 22.86
C CYS A 224 -1.34 16.15 23.05
N LEU A 225 -0.17 16.46 23.59
CA LEU A 225 0.28 17.84 23.83
C LEU A 225 0.38 18.64 22.52
N ILE A 226 0.92 18.02 21.47
CA ILE A 226 1.03 18.67 20.16
C ILE A 226 -0.35 18.89 19.54
N LEU A 227 -1.25 17.91 19.62
CA LEU A 227 -2.60 18.03 19.07
C LEU A 227 -3.42 19.09 19.82
N ALA A 228 -3.38 19.08 21.16
CA ALA A 228 -4.08 20.04 22.00
C ALA A 228 -3.59 21.48 21.81
N SER A 229 -2.27 21.70 21.67
CA SER A 229 -1.71 23.04 21.41
C SER A 229 -2.17 23.60 20.06
N HIS A 230 -2.23 22.78 19.02
CA HIS A 230 -2.71 23.22 17.71
C HIS A 230 -4.22 23.47 17.69
N GLU A 231 -5.00 22.66 18.39
CA GLU A 231 -6.45 22.85 18.51
C GLU A 231 -6.80 24.11 19.30
N ALA A 232 -6.04 24.43 20.35
CA ALA A 232 -6.15 25.69 21.09
C ALA A 232 -5.84 26.93 20.20
N ASP A 233 -4.90 26.79 19.27
CA ASP A 233 -4.57 27.81 18.26
C ASP A 233 -5.57 27.85 17.07
N GLY A 234 -6.62 27.02 17.09
CA GLY A 234 -7.60 26.92 16.01
C GLY A 234 -7.07 26.29 14.72
N ARG A 235 -5.90 25.63 14.78
CA ARG A 235 -5.22 25.02 13.62
C ARG A 235 -5.31 23.51 13.68
N ARG A 236 -5.55 22.86 12.55
CA ARG A 236 -5.43 21.39 12.44
C ARG A 236 -4.04 21.03 11.90
N ILE A 237 -3.33 20.19 12.64
CA ILE A 237 -2.08 19.60 12.18
C ILE A 237 -2.35 18.33 11.36
N SER A 238 -1.68 18.18 10.22
CA SER A 238 -1.74 16.95 9.43
C SER A 238 -0.90 15.84 10.08
N ASN A 239 -1.22 14.57 9.81
CA ASN A 239 -0.46 13.43 10.34
C ASN A 239 1.04 13.52 9.99
N THR A 240 1.37 14.02 8.79
CA THR A 240 2.76 14.22 8.35
C THR A 240 3.44 15.37 9.10
N GLY A 241 2.69 16.42 9.45
CA GLY A 241 3.17 17.53 10.28
C GLY A 241 3.43 17.09 11.73
N LEU A 242 2.51 16.30 12.30
CA LEU A 242 2.66 15.73 13.63
C LEU A 242 3.87 14.79 13.72
N ALA A 243 4.05 13.90 12.74
CA ALA A 243 5.21 13.01 12.67
C ALA A 243 6.54 13.73 12.52
N ARG A 244 6.53 14.94 11.94
CA ARG A 244 7.73 15.77 11.86
C ARG A 244 8.02 16.38 13.22
N LYS A 245 7.01 16.98 13.85
CA LYS A 245 7.14 17.64 15.15
C LYS A 245 7.56 16.66 16.25
N LEU A 246 6.97 15.46 16.29
CA LEU A 246 7.42 14.38 17.18
C LEU A 246 8.90 14.04 17.01
N ARG A 247 9.42 14.02 15.78
CA ARG A 247 10.85 13.77 15.51
C ARG A 247 11.73 14.96 15.88
N ASP A 248 11.26 16.17 15.68
CA ASP A 248 11.96 17.40 16.08
C ASP A 248 12.08 17.46 17.61
N ASP A 249 11.06 16.97 18.33
CA ASP A 249 11.03 16.85 19.80
C ASP A 249 11.82 15.63 20.32
N GLY A 250 12.50 14.88 19.45
CA GLY A 250 13.38 13.76 19.82
C GLY A 250 12.71 12.38 19.82
N HIS A 251 11.41 12.29 19.53
CA HIS A 251 10.69 11.02 19.49
C HIS A 251 10.84 10.32 18.12
N SER A 252 11.44 9.14 18.10
CA SER A 252 11.58 8.32 16.89
C SER A 252 10.31 7.53 16.61
N VAL A 253 9.52 7.96 15.61
CA VAL A 253 8.26 7.30 15.24
C VAL A 253 8.40 6.58 13.91
N ALA A 254 8.27 5.25 13.92
CA ALA A 254 8.07 4.48 12.70
C ALA A 254 6.71 4.83 12.08
N ASN A 255 6.65 5.04 10.76
CA ASN A 255 5.41 5.42 10.06
C ASN A 255 4.24 4.46 10.35
N GLU A 256 4.55 3.18 10.56
CA GLU A 256 3.58 2.11 10.89
C GLU A 256 2.95 2.31 12.28
N ARG A 257 3.68 2.92 13.23
CA ARG A 257 3.23 3.17 14.61
C ARG A 257 2.49 4.50 14.76
N LEU A 258 2.80 5.48 13.91
CA LEU A 258 2.19 6.83 13.96
C LEU A 258 0.65 6.79 13.95
N ALA A 259 0.05 5.94 13.12
CA ALA A 259 -1.41 5.84 13.03
C ALA A 259 -2.03 5.27 14.33
N GLY A 260 -1.33 4.39 15.03
CA GLY A 260 -1.73 3.88 16.35
C GLY A 260 -1.67 5.00 17.40
N VAL A 261 -0.55 5.70 17.46
CA VAL A 261 -0.30 6.81 18.40
C VAL A 261 -1.33 7.93 18.23
N VAL A 262 -1.63 8.33 16.99
CA VAL A 262 -2.62 9.38 16.71
C VAL A 262 -4.02 8.96 17.16
N ARG A 263 -4.39 7.70 16.95
CA ARG A 263 -5.69 7.18 17.40
C ARG A 263 -5.78 7.14 18.91
N ALA A 264 -4.74 6.65 19.59
CA ALA A 264 -4.67 6.61 21.04
C ALA A 264 -4.70 8.03 21.64
N ALA A 265 -3.94 8.97 21.08
CA ALA A 265 -3.92 10.36 21.52
C ALA A 265 -5.28 11.05 21.36
N ARG A 266 -5.94 10.89 20.21
CA ARG A 266 -7.28 11.43 19.98
C ARG A 266 -8.34 10.78 20.88
N ALA A 267 -8.24 9.46 21.11
CA ALA A 267 -9.13 8.77 22.03
C ALA A 267 -8.98 9.31 23.47
N ARG A 268 -7.74 9.58 23.91
CA ARG A 268 -7.44 10.15 25.23
C ARG A 268 -7.91 11.61 25.36
N MET A 269 -7.69 12.44 24.34
CA MET A 269 -8.22 13.81 24.27
C MET A 269 -9.76 13.85 24.31
N ASN A 270 -10.42 12.85 23.74
CA ASN A 270 -11.88 12.71 23.73
C ASN A 270 -12.43 11.99 24.99
N GLY A 271 -11.58 11.65 25.97
CA GLY A 271 -11.98 11.03 27.24
C GLY A 271 -12.34 9.54 27.18
N ALA A 272 -11.87 8.80 26.17
CA ALA A 272 -12.29 7.41 25.89
C ALA A 272 -11.39 6.30 26.49
N LEU A 273 -10.33 6.64 27.24
CA LEU A 273 -9.53 5.67 28.02
C LEU A 273 -9.16 6.27 29.38
N PRO A 274 -9.30 5.52 30.50
CA PRO A 274 -8.80 5.93 31.81
C PRO A 274 -7.27 5.99 31.86
#